data_AF-A0A143XJI8-F1
#
_entry.id   AF-A0A143XJI8-F1
#
_cell.length_a   1.000
_cell.length_b   1.000
_cell.length_c   1.000
_cell.angle_alpha   90.00
_cell.angle_beta   90.00
_cell.angle_gamma   90.00
#
_symmetry.space_group_name_H-M   'P 1'
#
loop_
_entity.id
_entity.type
_entity.pdbx_description
1 polymer ?
#
loop_
_entity_poly.entity_id
_entity_poly.type
_entity_poly.pdbx_seq_one_letter_code
_entity_poly.pdbx_strand_id
1 'polypeptide(L)'
;MSAKRRDRKKRLVKKYLSQKTGVWHNTEANYKFVLNIIKYEEIYILFKTGLRISEFVGLTFSDIDMHNRTINVDHQLQRKRNMEYIIEDTNMTSGTRIIPMSDGVYECFQRILANRKK
;
A
#
# COMPACT_ATOMS: atom_id res chain seq x y z
N MET A 1 13.53 17.75 3.90
CA MET A 1 12.60 17.05 2.98
C MET A 1 12.53 17.80 1.63
N SER A 2 13.08 17.23 0.55
CA SER A 2 13.24 17.92 -0.75
C SER A 2 11.91 18.17 -1.48
N ALA A 3 11.74 19.37 -2.04
CA ALA A 3 10.55 19.82 -2.80
C ALA A 3 10.19 18.89 -3.97
N LYS A 4 11.20 18.24 -4.58
CA LYS A 4 11.05 17.30 -5.71
C LYS A 4 10.23 16.05 -5.35
N ARG A 5 10.23 15.63 -4.08
CA ARG A 5 9.45 14.46 -3.58
C ARG A 5 7.96 14.80 -3.42
N ARG A 6 7.64 16.00 -2.93
CA ARG A 6 6.24 16.48 -2.81
C ARG A 6 5.56 16.55 -4.17
N ASP A 7 6.30 17.00 -5.18
CA ASP A 7 5.78 17.13 -6.54
C ASP A 7 5.46 15.78 -7.20
N ARG A 8 6.34 14.77 -7.02
CA ARG A 8 6.08 13.40 -7.48
C ARG A 8 4.90 12.73 -6.79
N LYS A 9 4.71 12.95 -5.49
CA LYS A 9 3.53 12.45 -4.74
C LYS A 9 2.25 13.02 -5.35
N LYS A 10 2.19 14.34 -5.58
CA LYS A 10 1.05 14.98 -6.25
C LYS A 10 0.76 14.40 -7.63
N ARG A 11 1.80 14.08 -8.42
CA ARG A 11 1.64 13.50 -9.76
C ARG A 11 1.01 12.11 -9.73
N LEU A 12 1.45 11.23 -8.82
CA LEU A 12 0.88 9.88 -8.70
C LEU A 12 -0.57 9.92 -8.20
N VAL A 13 -0.85 10.78 -7.20
CA VAL A 13 -2.21 11.02 -6.71
C VAL A 13 -3.13 11.50 -7.83
N LYS A 14 -2.67 12.47 -8.62
CA LYS A 14 -3.43 12.97 -9.77
C LYS A 14 -3.70 11.86 -10.78
N LYS A 15 -2.72 10.99 -11.06
CA LYS A 15 -2.88 9.83 -11.94
C LYS A 15 -3.86 8.78 -11.39
N TYR A 16 -3.93 8.59 -10.08
CA TYR A 16 -4.90 7.68 -9.47
C TYR A 16 -6.34 8.18 -9.63
N LEU A 17 -6.56 9.43 -9.22
CA LEU A 17 -7.88 10.06 -9.27
C LEU A 17 -8.35 10.19 -10.72
N SER A 18 -7.44 10.47 -11.67
CA SER A 18 -7.79 10.56 -13.09
C SER A 18 -8.24 9.22 -13.70
N GLN A 19 -7.93 8.08 -13.08
CA GLN A 19 -8.41 6.77 -13.53
C GLN A 19 -9.80 6.43 -12.98
N LYS A 20 -10.34 7.22 -12.05
CA LYS A 20 -11.65 6.99 -11.44
C LYS A 20 -12.66 7.98 -12.03
N THR A 21 -13.55 7.49 -12.90
CA THR A 21 -14.67 8.27 -13.43
C THR A 21 -15.89 8.16 -12.51
N GLY A 22 -16.71 9.22 -12.41
CA GLY A 22 -17.97 9.20 -11.64
C GLY A 22 -17.82 9.23 -10.11
N VAL A 23 -16.72 9.78 -9.59
CA VAL A 23 -16.46 9.85 -8.13
C VAL A 23 -17.26 10.98 -7.49
N TRP A 24 -18.11 10.65 -6.51
CA TRP A 24 -18.80 11.65 -5.69
C TRP A 24 -17.84 12.53 -4.89
N HIS A 25 -18.18 13.80 -4.66
CA HIS A 25 -17.32 14.77 -3.97
C HIS A 25 -16.80 14.26 -2.61
N ASN A 26 -17.63 13.53 -1.84
CA ASN A 26 -17.26 12.93 -0.56
C ASN A 26 -16.18 11.85 -0.73
N THR A 27 -16.30 11.04 -1.78
CA THR A 27 -15.34 9.99 -2.10
C THR A 27 -14.01 10.58 -2.56
N GLU A 28 -14.04 11.66 -3.35
CA GLU A 28 -12.82 12.38 -3.75
C GLU A 28 -12.12 13.02 -2.55
N ALA A 29 -12.88 13.64 -1.64
CA ALA A 29 -12.36 14.21 -0.40
C ALA A 29 -11.72 13.13 0.50
N ASN A 30 -12.37 11.97 0.63
CA ASN A 30 -11.82 10.82 1.37
C ASN A 30 -10.54 10.29 0.73
N TYR A 31 -10.47 10.19 -0.59
CA TYR A 31 -9.23 9.80 -1.27
C TYR A 31 -8.11 10.83 -1.02
N LYS A 32 -8.40 12.13 -1.10
CA LYS A 32 -7.40 13.18 -0.79
C LYS A 32 -6.92 13.09 0.67
N PHE A 33 -7.81 12.81 1.61
CA PHE A 33 -7.48 12.62 3.02
C PHE A 33 -6.54 11.43 3.25
N VAL A 34 -6.93 10.24 2.76
CA VAL A 34 -6.12 9.02 2.85
C VAL A 34 -4.74 9.23 2.20
N LEU A 35 -4.69 9.89 1.05
CA LEU A 35 -3.44 10.16 0.34
C LEU A 35 -2.55 11.20 1.04
N ASN A 36 -3.12 12.08 1.85
CA ASN A 36 -2.33 13.00 2.67
C ASN A 36 -1.63 12.27 3.83
N ILE A 37 -2.26 11.22 4.38
CA ILE A 37 -1.72 10.42 5.49
C ILE A 37 -0.65 9.42 5.02
N ILE A 38 -0.88 8.75 3.89
CA ILE A 38 0.01 7.70 3.37
C ILE A 38 1.32 8.31 2.81
N LYS A 39 2.47 7.69 3.12
CA LYS A 39 3.80 8.11 2.63
C LYS A 39 3.99 7.80 1.15
N TYR A 40 4.99 8.43 0.52
CA TYR A 40 5.22 8.26 -0.93
C TYR A 40 5.57 6.81 -1.28
N GLU A 41 6.39 6.17 -0.44
CA GLU A 41 6.86 4.80 -0.58
C GLU A 41 5.69 3.81 -0.58
N GLU A 42 4.75 3.96 0.36
CA GLU A 42 3.55 3.14 0.50
C GLU A 42 2.64 3.26 -0.74
N ILE A 43 2.39 4.48 -1.23
CA ILE A 43 1.64 4.72 -2.47
C ILE A 43 2.36 4.05 -3.65
N TYR A 44 3.67 4.23 -3.76
CA TYR A 44 4.45 3.66 -4.87
C TYR A 44 4.37 2.14 -4.89
N ILE A 45 4.48 1.49 -3.72
CA ILE A 45 4.31 0.04 -3.58
C ILE A 45 2.94 -0.37 -4.08
N LEU A 46 1.85 0.21 -3.55
CA LEU A 46 0.48 -0.10 -3.98
C LEU A 46 0.29 -0.01 -5.51
N PHE A 47 0.84 1.03 -6.15
CA PHE A 47 0.73 1.21 -7.61
C PHE A 47 1.51 0.17 -8.41
N LYS A 48 2.64 -0.31 -7.88
CA LYS A 48 3.54 -1.20 -8.60
C LYS A 48 3.24 -2.67 -8.35
N THR A 49 2.65 -3.00 -7.22
CA THR A 49 2.31 -4.38 -6.84
C THR A 49 0.84 -4.71 -7.06
N GLY A 50 -0.04 -3.69 -7.15
CA GLY A 50 -1.48 -3.91 -7.29
C GLY A 50 -2.13 -4.52 -6.04
N LEU A 51 -1.47 -4.39 -4.88
CA LEU A 51 -2.03 -4.82 -3.60
C LEU A 51 -3.32 -4.04 -3.29
N ARG A 52 -4.30 -4.75 -2.74
CA ARG A 52 -5.43 -4.09 -2.08
C ARG A 52 -4.90 -3.37 -0.86
N ILE A 53 -5.52 -2.24 -0.51
CA ILE A 53 -5.08 -1.48 0.66
C ILE A 53 -5.10 -2.35 1.93
N SER A 54 -6.14 -3.17 2.12
CA SER A 54 -6.28 -4.09 3.27
C SER A 54 -5.17 -5.14 3.36
N GLU A 55 -4.72 -5.67 2.21
CA GLU A 55 -3.57 -6.58 2.14
C GLU A 55 -2.29 -5.84 2.54
N PHE A 56 -2.07 -4.64 1.97
CA PHE A 56 -0.88 -3.84 2.28
C PHE A 56 -0.79 -3.42 3.76
N VAL A 57 -1.91 -3.00 4.38
CA VAL A 57 -1.90 -2.66 5.82
C VAL A 57 -1.81 -3.91 6.71
N GLY A 58 -2.14 -5.09 6.17
CA GLY A 58 -2.01 -6.36 6.87
C GLY A 58 -0.57 -6.89 6.92
N LEU A 59 0.28 -6.51 5.95
CA LEU A 59 1.64 -7.03 5.83
C LEU A 59 2.48 -6.87 7.10
N THR A 60 3.15 -7.96 7.46
CA THR A 60 4.11 -8.06 8.55
C THR A 60 5.53 -8.19 8.00
N PHE A 61 6.54 -8.24 8.88
CA PHE A 61 7.93 -8.41 8.45
C PHE A 61 8.22 -9.79 7.85
N SER A 62 7.53 -10.85 8.31
CA SER A 62 7.72 -12.21 7.79
C SER A 62 7.24 -12.35 6.35
N ASP A 63 6.35 -11.46 5.91
CA ASP A 63 5.79 -11.49 4.55
C ASP A 63 6.70 -10.84 3.52
N ILE A 64 7.74 -10.12 3.96
CA ILE A 64 8.65 -9.35 3.11
C ILE A 64 10.00 -10.04 3.05
N ASP A 65 10.22 -10.81 1.99
CA ASP A 65 11.51 -11.41 1.72
C ASP A 65 12.40 -10.45 0.92
N MET A 66 13.27 -9.74 1.63
CA MET A 66 14.22 -8.80 1.03
C MET A 66 15.38 -9.51 0.30
N HIS A 67 15.65 -10.78 0.58
CA HIS A 67 16.71 -11.53 -0.10
C HIS A 67 16.24 -11.96 -1.49
N ASN A 68 15.10 -12.65 -1.53
CA ASN A 68 14.51 -13.14 -2.78
C ASN A 68 13.68 -12.06 -3.50
N ARG A 69 13.53 -10.88 -2.88
CA ARG A 69 12.77 -9.75 -3.40
C ARG A 69 11.31 -10.13 -3.68
N THR A 70 10.65 -10.76 -2.73
CA THR A 70 9.25 -11.20 -2.86
C THR A 70 8.39 -10.74 -1.69
N ILE A 71 7.10 -10.55 -1.97
CA ILE A 71 6.07 -10.21 -0.99
C ILE A 71 5.09 -11.38 -0.97
N ASN A 72 4.99 -12.06 0.17
CA ASN A 72 3.93 -13.03 0.42
C ASN A 72 2.64 -12.27 0.78
N VAL A 73 1.53 -12.67 0.18
CA VAL A 73 0.21 -12.05 0.43
C VAL A 73 -0.77 -13.16 0.70
N ASP A 74 -1.04 -13.44 1.97
CA ASP A 74 -1.95 -14.50 2.40
C ASP A 74 -2.99 -14.03 3.42
N HIS A 75 -2.84 -12.84 3.99
CA HIS A 75 -3.79 -12.23 4.92
C HIS A 75 -4.05 -10.74 4.62
N GLN A 76 -5.08 -10.20 5.26
CA GLN A 76 -5.45 -8.79 5.15
C GLN A 76 -6.03 -8.23 6.45
N LEU A 77 -5.86 -6.93 6.66
CA LEU A 77 -6.52 -6.22 7.74
C LEU A 77 -7.97 -5.90 7.35
N GLN A 78 -8.93 -6.44 8.09
CA GLN A 78 -10.35 -6.16 7.92
C GLN A 78 -10.92 -5.41 9.12
N ARG A 79 -11.92 -4.56 8.87
CA ARG A 79 -12.68 -3.88 9.92
C ARG A 79 -14.09 -4.46 9.97
N LYS A 80 -14.44 -5.09 11.09
CA LYS A 80 -15.77 -5.64 11.35
C LYS A 80 -16.80 -4.53 11.58
N ARG A 81 -18.09 -4.91 11.54
CA ARG A 81 -19.21 -3.99 11.82
C ARG A 81 -19.19 -3.44 13.24
N ASN A 82 -18.66 -4.20 14.20
CA ASN A 82 -18.43 -3.77 15.58
C ASN A 82 -17.22 -2.82 15.74
N MET A 83 -16.67 -2.31 14.63
CA MET A 83 -15.49 -1.42 14.58
C MET A 83 -14.16 -2.07 14.99
N GLU A 84 -14.15 -3.37 15.24
CA GLU A 84 -12.94 -4.12 15.56
C GLU A 84 -12.08 -4.33 14.30
N TYR A 85 -10.77 -4.17 14.46
CA TYR A 85 -9.79 -4.49 13.43
C TYR A 85 -9.23 -5.89 13.69
N ILE A 86 -9.34 -6.76 12.69
CA ILE A 86 -8.79 -8.12 12.77
C ILE A 86 -7.96 -8.44 11.53
N ILE A 87 -6.96 -9.30 11.71
CA ILE A 87 -6.24 -9.93 10.60
C ILE A 87 -7.05 -11.16 10.20
N GLU A 88 -7.50 -11.21 8.96
CA GLU A 88 -8.12 -12.40 8.38
C GLU A 88 -7.23 -12.94 7.28
N ASP A 89 -7.08 -14.25 7.27
CA ASP A 89 -6.52 -14.95 6.13
C ASP A 89 -7.41 -14.75 4.91
N THR A 90 -6.78 -14.71 3.74
CA THR A 90 -7.49 -14.77 2.47
C THR A 90 -8.05 -16.20 2.33
N ASN A 91 -9.24 -16.43 2.88
CA ASN A 91 -9.89 -17.73 3.13
C ASN A 91 -10.16 -18.64 1.90
N MET A 92 -9.45 -18.51 0.79
CA MET A 92 -9.53 -19.43 -0.35
C MET A 92 -8.15 -19.63 -0.98
N THR A 93 -7.90 -20.84 -1.47
CA THR A 93 -6.71 -21.27 -2.24
C THR A 93 -6.31 -20.36 -3.41
N SER A 94 -7.16 -19.41 -3.82
CA SER A 94 -6.88 -18.40 -4.86
C SER A 94 -6.47 -17.02 -4.33
N GLY A 95 -6.50 -16.79 -3.02
CA GLY A 95 -6.19 -15.50 -2.38
C GLY A 95 -4.70 -15.28 -2.13
N THR A 96 -3.99 -16.38 -1.86
CA THR A 96 -2.56 -16.39 -1.53
C THR A 96 -1.72 -16.22 -2.79
N ARG A 97 -0.80 -15.25 -2.80
CA ARG A 97 0.10 -15.04 -3.95
C ARG A 97 1.45 -14.45 -3.52
N ILE A 98 2.47 -14.75 -4.29
CA ILE A 98 3.81 -14.18 -4.13
C ILE A 98 4.01 -13.12 -5.22
N ILE A 99 4.33 -11.90 -4.81
CA ILE A 99 4.57 -10.78 -5.73
C ILE A 99 6.06 -10.46 -5.77
N PRO A 100 6.72 -10.49 -6.95
CA PRO A 100 8.11 -10.06 -7.07
C PRO A 100 8.23 -8.53 -6.95
N MET A 101 9.27 -8.07 -6.27
CA MET A 101 9.57 -6.64 -6.14
C MET A 101 10.38 -6.16 -7.35
N SER A 102 9.90 -5.10 -7.99
CA SER A 102 10.75 -4.28 -8.86
C SER A 102 11.78 -3.49 -8.03
N ASP A 103 12.86 -3.02 -8.66
CA ASP A 103 13.91 -2.26 -7.96
C ASP A 103 13.36 -1.07 -7.17
N GLY A 104 12.40 -0.34 -7.75
CA GLY A 104 11.76 0.78 -7.07
C GLY A 104 10.94 0.36 -5.84
N VAL A 105 10.29 -0.81 -5.88
CA VAL A 105 9.54 -1.37 -4.74
C VAL A 105 10.51 -1.82 -3.64
N TYR A 106 11.60 -2.48 -4.03
CA TYR A 106 12.65 -2.91 -3.12
C TYR A 106 13.28 -1.71 -2.38
N GLU A 107 13.65 -0.65 -3.09
CA GLU A 107 14.15 0.59 -2.48
C GLU A 107 13.14 1.22 -1.50
N CYS A 108 11.84 1.16 -1.83
CA CYS A 108 10.79 1.66 -0.94
C CYS A 108 10.75 0.88 0.36
N PHE A 109 10.79 -0.46 0.31
CA PHE A 109 10.85 -1.29 1.51
C PHE A 109 12.14 -1.05 2.31
N GLN A 110 13.31 -0.93 1.66
CA GLN A 110 14.56 -0.58 2.35
C GLN A 110 14.43 0.73 3.14
N ARG A 111 13.84 1.76 2.54
CA ARG A 111 13.61 3.05 3.21
C ARG A 111 12.59 2.95 4.34
N ILE A 112 11.51 2.19 4.17
CA ILE A 112 10.50 1.99 5.21
C ILE A 112 11.13 1.29 6.42
N LEU A 113 11.89 0.22 6.18
CA LEU A 113 12.58 -0.56 7.21
C LEU A 113 13.65 0.28 7.94
N ALA A 114 14.43 1.09 7.21
CA ALA A 114 15.45 1.96 7.80
C ALA A 114 14.86 3.12 8.64
N ASN A 115 13.65 3.57 8.31
CA ASN A 115 12.97 4.67 9.03
C ASN A 115 12.12 4.18 10.21
N ARG A 116 11.95 2.87 10.40
CA ARG A 116 11.35 2.35 11.64
C ARG A 116 12.33 2.57 12.78
N LYS A 117 12.00 3.49 13.70
CA LYS A 117 12.66 3.53 15.00
C LYS A 117 12.39 2.19 15.70
N LYS A 118 13.44 1.58 16.26
CA LYS A 118 13.30 0.47 17.21
C LYS A 118 12.48 0.92 18.41
#